data_AF-A0A5B9W589-F1
#
_entry.id   AF-A0A5B9W589-F1
#
_cell.length_a   1.000
_cell.length_b   1.000
_cell.length_c   1.000
_cell.angle_alpha   90.00
_cell.angle_beta   90.00
_cell.angle_gamma   90.00
#
_symmetry.space_group_name_H-M   'P 1'
#
loop_
_entity.id
_entity.type
_entity.pdbx_description
1 polymer ?
#
loop_
_entity_poly.entity_id
_entity_poly.type
_entity_poly.pdbx_seq_one_letter_code
_entity_poly.pdbx_strand_id
1 'polypeptide(L)'
;MKIGVAAVLVLALAILPVVRADAPGASQAPGPHPTIRDFTNTDPASLGVRLVQPRKDPKTGFVVGGKNSTKLLRTLAEINGRAIADLEADMRPGAKSPVGSDGGFLGKRESLLEVMAADNDEVVGRLGLTHQEVARHMHALGAIGERMQEEPFRYHGQRFRVTVVAYRGDQPSPFHDGTKSNKEVTVRNLDSGKQIEFSLLVPFMVERYGFYEGKGTPYRVDPARLLEVLGLIGKGSMAEPRQPPAAEAPQRANIRP
;
A
#
# COMPACT_ATOMS: atom_id res chain seq x y z
N MET A 1 43.25 28.93 55.00
CA MET A 1 43.17 27.70 55.82
C MET A 1 43.77 26.57 55.01
N LYS A 2 44.78 25.87 55.56
CA LYS A 2 45.56 24.79 54.93
C LYS A 2 44.63 23.62 54.55
N ILE A 3 44.90 22.81 53.52
CA ILE A 3 45.61 21.51 53.49
C ILE A 3 45.38 21.02 52.03
N GLY A 4 46.33 20.61 51.19
CA GLY A 4 47.30 19.52 51.30
C GLY A 4 47.07 18.58 50.10
N VAL A 5 47.93 18.65 49.07
CA VAL A 5 47.92 17.72 47.94
C VAL A 5 48.95 16.63 48.25
N ALA A 6 48.47 15.42 48.55
CA ALA A 6 49.29 14.24 48.69
C ALA A 6 49.40 13.53 47.34
N ALA A 7 50.63 13.41 46.85
CA ALA A 7 50.98 12.55 45.73
C ALA A 7 50.93 11.08 46.18
N VAL A 8 50.19 10.25 45.44
CA VAL A 8 50.25 8.79 45.58
C VAL A 8 50.77 8.22 44.27
N LEU A 9 51.99 7.71 44.34
CA LEU A 9 52.68 6.94 43.32
C LEU A 9 52.12 5.51 43.35
N VAL A 10 51.42 5.08 42.30
CA VAL A 10 51.02 3.67 42.13
C VAL A 10 51.85 3.05 41.02
N LEU A 11 52.67 2.10 41.42
CA LEU A 11 53.53 1.26 40.60
C LEU A 11 52.66 0.28 39.78
N ALA A 12 52.61 0.44 38.46
CA ALA A 12 51.94 -0.50 37.57
C ALA A 12 52.86 -1.70 37.31
N LEU A 13 52.52 -2.86 37.91
CA LEU A 13 53.11 -4.15 37.57
C LEU A 13 52.41 -4.67 36.29
N ALA A 14 53.12 -4.67 35.17
CA ALA A 14 52.61 -5.24 33.91
C ALA A 14 52.59 -6.77 34.00
N ILE A 15 51.39 -7.34 34.09
CA ILE A 15 51.16 -8.79 33.91
C ILE A 15 50.98 -9.02 32.41
N LEU A 16 51.94 -9.67 31.76
CA LEU A 16 51.81 -10.12 30.39
C LEU A 16 50.76 -11.26 30.32
N PRO A 17 49.78 -11.20 29.41
CA PRO A 17 48.92 -12.36 29.18
C PRO A 17 49.71 -13.44 28.44
N VAL A 18 49.64 -14.66 28.98
CA VAL A 18 50.04 -15.90 28.31
C VAL A 18 49.23 -16.04 27.02
N VAL A 19 49.90 -15.99 25.87
CA VAL A 19 49.30 -16.32 24.57
C VAL A 19 49.03 -17.82 24.56
N ARG A 20 47.75 -18.19 24.65
CA ARG A 20 47.29 -19.55 24.39
C ARG A 20 47.07 -19.64 22.88
N ALA A 21 47.80 -20.54 22.22
CA ALA A 21 47.57 -20.83 20.81
C ALA A 21 46.24 -21.57 20.68
N ASP A 22 45.20 -20.87 20.24
CA ASP A 22 43.96 -21.50 19.80
C ASP A 22 44.21 -22.21 18.46
N ALA A 23 43.82 -23.49 18.41
CA ALA A 23 43.79 -24.27 17.20
C ALA A 23 42.89 -23.60 16.15
N PRO A 24 43.18 -23.74 14.84
CA PRO A 24 42.33 -23.17 13.80
C PRO A 24 40.93 -23.77 13.88
N GLY A 25 39.98 -22.96 14.31
CA GLY A 25 38.56 -23.29 14.34
C GLY A 25 38.08 -23.66 12.94
N ALA A 26 37.47 -24.83 12.83
CA ALA A 26 36.77 -25.27 11.63
C ALA A 26 35.79 -24.17 11.19
N SER A 27 36.01 -23.63 10.00
CA SER A 27 35.07 -22.75 9.32
C SER A 27 33.76 -23.51 9.17
N GLN A 28 32.75 -23.16 9.97
CA GLN A 28 31.39 -23.60 9.73
C GLN A 28 30.98 -23.06 8.36
N ALA A 29 30.71 -23.95 7.42
CA ALA A 29 30.07 -23.60 6.17
C ALA A 29 28.81 -22.78 6.48
N PRO A 30 28.52 -21.70 5.73
CA PRO A 30 27.31 -20.93 5.94
C PRO A 30 26.12 -21.88 5.86
N GLY A 31 25.37 -21.99 6.96
CA GLY A 31 24.13 -22.75 7.00
C GLY A 31 23.16 -22.25 5.93
N PRO A 32 22.15 -23.05 5.54
CA PRO A 32 21.20 -22.66 4.52
C PRO A 32 20.60 -21.29 4.86
N HIS A 33 20.77 -20.32 3.96
CA HIS A 33 20.13 -19.02 4.12
C HIS A 33 18.63 -19.23 4.38
N PRO A 34 18.04 -18.56 5.39
CA PRO A 34 16.61 -18.66 5.61
C PRO A 34 15.89 -18.34 4.31
N THR A 35 15.04 -19.26 3.87
CA THR A 35 14.25 -19.08 2.65
C THR A 35 13.31 -17.89 2.86
N ILE A 36 13.56 -16.81 2.10
CA ILE A 36 12.70 -15.62 2.13
C ILE A 36 11.29 -16.05 1.72
N ARG A 37 10.30 -15.81 2.59
CA ARG A 37 8.89 -16.18 2.36
C ARG A 37 8.35 -15.44 1.14
N ASP A 38 7.62 -16.16 0.27
CA ASP A 38 7.03 -15.62 -0.95
C ASP A 38 5.50 -15.52 -0.83
N PHE A 39 4.97 -14.33 -1.09
CA PHE A 39 3.55 -14.02 -1.01
C PHE A 39 2.88 -13.76 -2.37
N THR A 40 3.58 -14.02 -3.49
CA THR A 40 3.11 -13.69 -4.85
C THR A 40 1.74 -14.26 -5.17
N ASN A 41 1.51 -15.52 -4.78
CA ASN A 41 0.26 -16.26 -5.05
C ASN A 41 -0.61 -16.41 -3.79
N THR A 42 -0.38 -15.60 -2.76
CA THR A 42 -1.18 -15.67 -1.55
C THR A 42 -2.58 -15.13 -1.81
N ASP A 43 -3.59 -15.94 -1.53
CA ASP A 43 -4.98 -15.51 -1.51
C ASP A 43 -5.14 -14.34 -0.51
N PRO A 44 -5.62 -13.16 -0.94
CA PRO A 44 -5.91 -12.04 -0.05
C PRO A 44 -6.77 -12.43 1.16
N ALA A 45 -7.73 -13.35 1.01
CA ALA A 45 -8.56 -13.78 2.13
C ALA A 45 -7.73 -14.47 3.23
N SER A 46 -6.70 -15.22 2.86
CA SER A 46 -5.76 -15.82 3.82
C SER A 46 -4.86 -14.78 4.51
N LEU A 47 -4.75 -13.57 3.91
CA LEU A 47 -4.14 -12.40 4.53
C LEU A 47 -5.09 -11.63 5.47
N GLY A 48 -6.37 -12.02 5.54
CA GLY A 48 -7.41 -11.28 6.25
C GLY A 48 -7.99 -10.12 5.43
N VAL A 49 -7.61 -10.01 4.15
CA VAL A 49 -8.12 -8.99 3.23
C VAL A 49 -9.43 -9.48 2.62
N ARG A 50 -10.51 -8.72 2.82
CA ARG A 50 -11.82 -8.98 2.22
C ARG A 50 -12.11 -7.92 1.18
N LEU A 51 -12.15 -8.34 -0.08
CA LEU A 51 -12.45 -7.43 -1.17
C LEU A 51 -13.94 -7.07 -1.21
N VAL A 52 -14.25 -5.83 -1.56
CA VAL A 52 -15.62 -5.32 -1.70
C VAL A 52 -16.28 -5.92 -2.93
N GLN A 53 -17.51 -6.40 -2.75
CA GLN A 53 -18.35 -6.81 -3.87
C GLN A 53 -18.91 -5.58 -4.60
N PRO A 54 -18.84 -5.52 -5.94
CA PRO A 54 -19.35 -4.38 -6.69
C PRO A 54 -20.83 -4.12 -6.40
N ARG A 55 -21.17 -2.85 -6.10
CA ARG A 55 -22.55 -2.41 -5.87
C ARG A 55 -22.85 -1.17 -6.69
N LYS A 56 -23.81 -1.27 -7.61
CA LYS A 56 -24.30 -0.15 -8.40
C LYS A 56 -25.29 0.69 -7.61
N ASP A 57 -25.04 1.98 -7.54
CA ASP A 57 -25.96 2.99 -7.07
C ASP A 57 -27.07 3.18 -8.13
N PRO A 58 -28.36 2.97 -7.78
CA PRO A 58 -29.44 3.07 -8.73
C PRO A 58 -29.73 4.52 -9.17
N LYS A 59 -29.37 5.52 -8.36
CA LYS A 59 -29.63 6.94 -8.63
C LYS A 59 -28.56 7.53 -9.54
N THR A 60 -27.30 7.24 -9.27
CA THR A 60 -26.17 7.84 -10.02
C THR A 60 -25.61 6.91 -11.09
N GLY A 61 -25.87 5.61 -11.00
CA GLY A 61 -25.25 4.60 -11.85
C GLY A 61 -23.80 4.27 -11.48
N PHE A 62 -23.22 4.96 -10.49
CA PHE A 62 -21.88 4.70 -9.98
C PHE A 62 -21.76 3.31 -9.36
N VAL A 63 -20.68 2.60 -9.64
CA VAL A 63 -20.42 1.26 -9.09
C VAL A 63 -19.35 1.35 -8.03
N VAL A 64 -19.74 1.26 -6.76
CA VAL A 64 -18.80 1.13 -5.64
C VAL A 64 -18.12 -0.22 -5.73
N GLY A 65 -16.79 -0.26 -5.66
CA GLY A 65 -16.03 -1.51 -5.79
C GLY A 65 -15.99 -2.05 -7.22
N GLY A 66 -16.37 -1.25 -8.24
CA GLY A 66 -16.39 -1.68 -9.64
C GLY A 66 -15.80 -0.65 -10.60
N LYS A 67 -15.94 -0.94 -11.90
CA LYS A 67 -15.47 -0.06 -12.98
C LYS A 67 -16.49 1.06 -13.24
N ASN A 68 -15.99 2.28 -13.38
CA ASN A 68 -16.76 3.45 -13.76
C ASN A 68 -16.10 4.11 -14.97
N SER A 69 -16.90 4.66 -15.89
CA SER A 69 -16.34 5.40 -17.03
C SER A 69 -15.95 6.82 -16.59
N THR A 70 -14.91 7.38 -17.20
CA THR A 70 -14.52 8.78 -16.96
C THR A 70 -15.67 9.75 -17.27
N LYS A 71 -16.47 9.45 -18.31
CA LYS A 71 -17.68 10.23 -18.64
C LYS A 71 -18.68 10.22 -17.48
N LEU A 72 -18.92 9.06 -16.86
CA LEU A 72 -19.82 8.96 -15.72
C LEU A 72 -19.28 9.79 -14.54
N LEU A 73 -18.00 9.61 -14.19
CA LEU A 73 -17.36 10.31 -13.07
C LEU A 73 -17.58 11.82 -13.14
N ARG A 74 -17.33 12.45 -14.29
CA ARG A 74 -17.49 13.90 -14.49
C ARG A 74 -18.94 14.41 -14.39
N THR A 75 -19.93 13.52 -14.38
CA THR A 75 -21.36 13.88 -14.34
C THR A 75 -22.04 13.58 -13.01
N LEU A 76 -21.31 13.02 -12.04
CA LEU A 76 -21.89 12.64 -10.74
C LEU A 76 -22.30 13.88 -9.94
N ALA A 77 -23.53 13.87 -9.44
CA ALA A 77 -24.00 14.85 -8.47
C ALA A 77 -23.70 14.42 -7.02
N GLU A 78 -23.53 13.12 -6.79
CA GLU A 78 -23.24 12.54 -5.48
C GLU A 78 -22.49 11.21 -5.59
N ILE A 79 -21.80 10.84 -4.51
CA ILE A 79 -21.17 9.53 -4.33
C ILE A 79 -21.57 9.02 -2.94
N ASN A 80 -21.99 7.75 -2.86
CA ASN A 80 -22.41 7.10 -1.61
C ASN A 80 -23.47 7.91 -0.83
N GLY A 81 -24.45 8.47 -1.56
CA GLY A 81 -25.54 9.28 -1.00
C GLY A 81 -25.12 10.67 -0.50
N ARG A 82 -23.91 11.15 -0.83
CA ARG A 82 -23.41 12.47 -0.44
C ARG A 82 -23.15 13.35 -1.65
N ALA A 83 -23.67 14.58 -1.61
CA ALA A 83 -23.41 15.57 -2.67
C ALA A 83 -21.90 15.80 -2.82
N ILE A 84 -21.45 15.98 -4.06
CA ILE A 84 -20.02 16.23 -4.34
C ILE A 84 -19.50 17.46 -3.60
N ALA A 85 -20.32 18.52 -3.49
CA ALA A 85 -19.94 19.72 -2.75
C ALA A 85 -19.66 19.45 -1.26
N ASP A 86 -20.46 18.59 -0.62
CA ASP A 86 -20.29 18.24 0.80
C ASP A 86 -19.06 17.35 0.99
N LEU A 87 -18.83 16.40 0.07
CA LEU A 87 -17.61 15.59 0.05
C LEU A 87 -16.36 16.47 -0.09
N GLU A 88 -16.35 17.38 -1.06
CA GLU A 88 -15.23 18.28 -1.27
C GLU A 88 -14.98 19.20 -0.07
N ALA A 89 -16.04 19.67 0.60
CA ALA A 89 -15.92 20.49 1.81
C ALA A 89 -15.23 19.73 2.95
N ASP A 90 -15.61 18.46 3.17
CA ASP A 90 -14.97 17.59 4.15
C ASP A 90 -13.54 17.21 3.80
N MET A 91 -13.23 17.10 2.51
CA MET A 91 -11.92 16.71 2.02
C MET A 91 -10.91 17.87 2.02
N ARG A 92 -11.32 19.11 2.30
CA ARG A 92 -10.39 20.26 2.32
C ARG A 92 -9.43 20.17 3.52
N PRO A 93 -8.20 20.70 3.38
CA PRO A 93 -7.26 20.76 4.50
C PRO A 93 -7.83 21.57 5.67
N GLY A 94 -7.80 21.00 6.87
CA GLY A 94 -8.33 21.63 8.09
C GLY A 94 -9.85 21.71 8.16
N ALA A 95 -10.56 20.91 7.37
CA ALA A 95 -12.02 20.81 7.46
C ALA A 95 -12.45 20.40 8.88
N LYS A 96 -13.39 21.16 9.45
CA LYS A 96 -13.91 20.92 10.80
C LYS A 96 -15.14 20.00 10.74
N SER A 97 -14.95 18.74 10.41
CA SER A 97 -16.01 17.73 10.37
C SER A 97 -15.54 16.41 10.99
N PRO A 98 -16.45 15.45 11.27
CA PRO A 98 -16.08 14.15 11.83
C PRO A 98 -15.11 13.32 10.97
N VAL A 99 -14.96 13.69 9.69
CA VAL A 99 -14.07 13.03 8.73
C VAL A 99 -12.97 13.94 8.20
N GLY A 100 -12.90 15.18 8.67
CA GLY A 100 -11.86 16.13 8.27
C GLY A 100 -10.46 15.68 8.68
N SER A 101 -9.45 16.20 7.98
CA SER A 101 -8.03 15.95 8.24
C SER A 101 -7.25 17.26 8.11
N ASP A 102 -6.20 17.44 8.93
CA ASP A 102 -5.34 18.63 8.88
C ASP A 102 -4.70 18.82 7.49
N GLY A 103 -4.23 17.72 6.89
CA GLY A 103 -3.67 17.73 5.52
C GLY A 103 -4.74 17.72 4.42
N GLY A 104 -5.95 17.27 4.75
CA GLY A 104 -7.04 17.05 3.79
C GLY A 104 -6.81 15.86 2.86
N PHE A 105 -7.88 15.47 2.18
CA PHE A 105 -7.87 14.44 1.13
C PHE A 105 -7.80 15.04 -0.28
N LEU A 106 -8.09 16.34 -0.41
CA LEU A 106 -7.98 17.11 -1.64
C LEU A 106 -7.16 18.37 -1.37
N GLY A 107 -6.42 18.82 -2.38
CA GLY A 107 -5.82 20.14 -2.40
C GLY A 107 -6.88 21.24 -2.33
N LYS A 108 -6.48 22.43 -1.88
CA LYS A 108 -7.38 23.55 -1.55
C LYS A 108 -8.38 23.96 -2.63
N ARG A 109 -8.07 23.71 -3.91
CA ARG A 109 -8.90 24.10 -5.07
C ARG A 109 -9.15 22.96 -6.04
N GLU A 110 -8.83 21.72 -5.67
CA GLU A 110 -9.04 20.57 -6.54
C GLU A 110 -10.51 20.19 -6.59
N SER A 111 -10.97 19.69 -7.74
CA SER A 111 -12.27 19.03 -7.84
C SER A 111 -12.10 17.53 -7.63
N LEU A 112 -12.96 16.94 -6.79
CA LEU A 112 -12.99 15.51 -6.52
C LEU A 112 -13.15 14.72 -7.81
N LEU A 113 -14.12 15.11 -8.64
CA LEU A 113 -14.46 14.38 -9.86
C LEU A 113 -13.35 14.47 -10.91
N GLU A 114 -12.67 15.61 -11.03
CA GLU A 114 -11.55 15.73 -11.99
C GLU A 114 -10.31 14.97 -11.52
N VAL A 115 -10.04 14.91 -10.20
CA VAL A 115 -8.98 14.04 -9.67
C VAL A 115 -9.29 12.57 -9.97
N MET A 116 -10.50 12.11 -9.63
CA MET A 116 -10.93 10.74 -9.90
C MET A 116 -10.95 10.41 -11.40
N ALA A 117 -11.40 11.33 -12.24
CA ALA A 117 -11.42 11.16 -13.69
C ALA A 117 -10.00 11.03 -14.27
N ALA A 118 -9.06 11.88 -13.84
CA ALA A 118 -7.67 11.80 -14.26
C ALA A 118 -7.02 10.47 -13.84
N ASP A 119 -7.28 10.02 -12.61
CA ASP A 119 -6.78 8.74 -12.11
C ASP A 119 -7.43 7.55 -12.84
N ASN A 120 -8.70 7.65 -13.24
CA ASN A 120 -9.38 6.64 -14.03
C ASN A 120 -8.82 6.58 -15.47
N ASP A 121 -8.57 7.72 -16.11
CA ASP A 121 -7.94 7.77 -17.45
C ASP A 121 -6.54 7.12 -17.43
N GLU A 122 -5.79 7.31 -16.35
CA GLU A 122 -4.47 6.70 -16.15
C GLU A 122 -4.55 5.19 -15.87
N VAL A 123 -5.30 4.78 -14.85
CA VAL A 123 -5.35 3.38 -14.39
C VAL A 123 -6.13 2.50 -15.36
N VAL A 124 -7.31 2.93 -15.77
CA VAL A 124 -8.21 2.14 -16.63
C VAL A 124 -7.89 2.36 -18.10
N GLY A 125 -7.67 3.60 -18.51
CA GLY A 125 -7.40 3.95 -19.91
C GLY A 125 -5.99 3.55 -20.34
N ARG A 126 -4.96 4.14 -19.72
CA ARG A 126 -3.56 3.99 -20.15
C ARG A 126 -2.93 2.67 -19.69
N LEU A 127 -3.16 2.28 -18.44
CA LEU A 127 -2.52 1.10 -17.84
C LEU A 127 -3.32 -0.19 -18.05
N GLY A 128 -4.59 -0.11 -18.47
CA GLY A 128 -5.44 -1.26 -18.72
C GLY A 128 -5.78 -2.07 -17.46
N LEU A 129 -5.67 -1.46 -16.29
CA LEU A 129 -5.96 -2.06 -14.98
C LEU A 129 -7.32 -1.60 -14.44
N THR A 130 -7.70 -2.16 -13.31
CA THR A 130 -8.81 -1.68 -12.49
C THR A 130 -8.30 -1.11 -11.18
N HIS A 131 -9.05 -0.19 -10.58
CA HIS A 131 -8.73 0.30 -9.25
C HIS A 131 -8.71 -0.81 -8.21
N GLN A 132 -9.57 -1.84 -8.36
CA GLN A 132 -9.61 -3.00 -7.48
C GLN A 132 -8.34 -3.86 -7.60
N GLU A 133 -7.78 -4.04 -8.80
CA GLU A 133 -6.49 -4.72 -8.98
C GLU A 133 -5.35 -3.97 -8.28
N VAL A 134 -5.34 -2.65 -8.39
CA VAL A 134 -4.34 -1.79 -7.69
C VAL A 134 -4.52 -1.89 -6.18
N ALA A 135 -5.74 -1.68 -5.66
CA ALA A 135 -6.03 -1.74 -4.24
C ALA A 135 -5.72 -3.11 -3.62
N ARG A 136 -5.94 -4.21 -4.35
CA ARG A 136 -5.59 -5.57 -3.91
C ARG A 136 -4.10 -5.67 -3.57
N HIS A 137 -3.22 -5.08 -4.36
CA HIS A 137 -1.79 -5.05 -4.04
C HIS A 137 -1.52 -4.24 -2.77
N MET A 138 -2.16 -3.09 -2.61
CA MET A 138 -1.97 -2.24 -1.43
C MET A 138 -2.48 -2.94 -0.14
N HIS A 139 -3.64 -3.58 -0.19
CA HIS A 139 -4.17 -4.38 0.92
C HIS A 139 -3.26 -5.55 1.27
N ALA A 140 -2.77 -6.28 0.26
CA ALA A 140 -1.86 -7.39 0.48
C ALA A 140 -0.56 -6.93 1.17
N LEU A 141 0.04 -5.83 0.68
CA LEU A 141 1.29 -5.30 1.26
C LEU A 141 1.10 -4.81 2.70
N GLY A 142 -0.03 -4.16 3.01
CA GLY A 142 -0.37 -3.80 4.38
C GLY A 142 -0.44 -5.03 5.29
N ALA A 143 -1.21 -6.05 4.88
CA ALA A 143 -1.38 -7.27 5.66
C ALA A 143 -0.09 -8.10 5.78
N ILE A 144 0.72 -8.15 4.73
CA ILE A 144 2.04 -8.81 4.78
C ILE A 144 2.97 -8.04 5.71
N GLY A 145 3.00 -6.71 5.63
CA GLY A 145 3.83 -5.87 6.50
C GLY A 145 3.54 -6.09 7.98
N GLU A 146 2.26 -6.18 8.36
CA GLU A 146 1.87 -6.49 9.74
C GLU A 146 2.37 -7.86 10.21
N ARG A 147 2.37 -8.85 9.32
CA ARG A 147 2.80 -10.23 9.62
C ARG A 147 4.31 -10.39 9.67
N MET A 148 5.02 -9.67 8.80
CA MET A 148 6.46 -9.81 8.62
C MET A 148 7.27 -8.91 9.56
N GLN A 149 6.67 -7.86 10.14
CA GLN A 149 7.34 -7.01 11.12
C GLN A 149 8.72 -6.51 10.64
N GLU A 150 8.76 -5.92 9.44
CA GLU A 150 9.97 -5.45 8.74
C GLU A 150 10.94 -6.52 8.22
N GLU A 151 10.66 -7.81 8.43
CA GLU A 151 11.42 -8.87 7.78
C GLU A 151 11.23 -8.85 6.26
N PRO A 152 12.30 -9.04 5.46
CA PRO A 152 12.20 -9.13 4.02
C PRO A 152 11.30 -10.30 3.56
N PHE A 153 10.52 -10.06 2.50
CA PHE A 153 9.71 -11.09 1.84
C PHE A 153 9.75 -10.93 0.32
N ARG A 154 9.30 -11.94 -0.42
CA ARG A 154 9.12 -11.89 -1.86
C ARG A 154 7.65 -11.63 -2.24
N TYR A 155 7.44 -10.81 -3.26
CA TYR A 155 6.13 -10.53 -3.84
C TYR A 155 6.30 -10.17 -5.32
N HIS A 156 5.61 -10.86 -6.23
CA HIS A 156 5.78 -10.73 -7.69
C HIS A 156 7.25 -10.79 -8.14
N GLY A 157 7.99 -11.77 -7.62
CA GLY A 157 9.38 -12.02 -7.99
C GLY A 157 10.41 -11.00 -7.46
N GLN A 158 9.98 -9.98 -6.71
CA GLN A 158 10.86 -8.97 -6.13
C GLN A 158 10.88 -9.05 -4.60
N ARG A 159 11.97 -8.59 -4.00
CA ARG A 159 12.14 -8.52 -2.54
C ARG A 159 11.61 -7.19 -2.01
N PHE A 160 10.81 -7.25 -0.96
CA PHE A 160 10.26 -6.09 -0.29
C PHE A 160 10.54 -6.13 1.21
N ARG A 161 10.58 -4.94 1.80
CA ARG A 161 10.43 -4.71 3.23
C ARG A 161 9.27 -3.73 3.41
N VAL A 162 8.38 -4.01 4.35
CA VAL A 162 7.26 -3.13 4.69
C VAL A 162 7.33 -2.80 6.17
N THR A 163 7.35 -1.51 6.46
CA THR A 163 7.22 -0.96 7.82
C THR A 163 5.77 -0.53 8.01
N VAL A 164 5.19 -0.83 9.16
CA VAL A 164 3.82 -0.42 9.53
C VAL A 164 3.89 0.36 10.83
N VAL A 165 3.46 1.62 10.81
CA VAL A 165 3.42 2.49 11.99
C VAL A 165 1.97 2.78 12.34
N ALA A 166 1.60 2.60 13.61
CA ALA A 166 0.27 2.93 14.13
C ALA A 166 0.32 4.18 15.00
N TYR A 167 -0.60 5.11 14.75
CA TYR A 167 -0.73 6.37 15.48
C TYR A 167 -1.94 6.36 16.43
N ARG A 168 -2.06 7.39 17.27
CA ARG A 168 -3.22 7.59 18.14
C ARG A 168 -4.36 8.25 17.37
N GLY A 169 -5.56 7.68 17.51
CA GLY A 169 -6.76 8.14 16.81
C GLY A 169 -6.86 7.55 15.40
N ASP A 170 -8.08 7.36 14.92
CA ASP A 170 -8.33 6.87 13.56
C ASP A 170 -8.71 8.05 12.64
N GLN A 171 -8.22 8.00 11.40
CA GLN A 171 -8.76 8.82 10.32
C GLN A 171 -9.88 8.02 9.62
N PRO A 172 -11.15 8.45 9.71
CA PRO A 172 -12.23 7.86 8.93
C PRO A 172 -12.19 8.34 7.47
N SER A 173 -12.75 7.50 6.58
CA SER A 173 -12.95 7.81 5.16
C SER A 173 -13.91 8.99 4.97
N PRO A 174 -13.59 9.94 4.08
CA PRO A 174 -14.48 11.07 3.77
C PRO A 174 -15.77 10.64 3.05
N PHE A 175 -15.81 9.41 2.52
CA PHE A 175 -16.98 8.87 1.81
C PHE A 175 -18.06 8.28 2.74
N HIS A 176 -17.87 8.31 4.07
CA HIS A 176 -18.84 7.80 5.06
C HIS A 176 -19.22 6.32 4.84
N ASP A 177 -18.22 5.49 4.55
CA ASP A 177 -18.40 4.06 4.25
C ASP A 177 -18.02 3.12 5.40
N GLY A 178 -17.80 3.69 6.58
CA GLY A 178 -17.42 2.97 7.79
C GLY A 178 -15.95 2.53 7.83
N THR A 179 -15.16 2.81 6.78
CA THR A 179 -13.72 2.51 6.78
C THR A 179 -12.93 3.61 7.48
N LYS A 180 -11.86 3.21 8.18
CA LYS A 180 -10.96 4.09 8.90
C LYS A 180 -9.62 3.40 9.12
N SER A 181 -8.56 4.18 9.32
CA SER A 181 -7.24 3.66 9.67
C SER A 181 -6.48 4.65 10.53
N ASN A 182 -5.63 4.14 11.40
CA ASN A 182 -4.60 4.88 12.13
C ASN A 182 -3.17 4.44 11.74
N LYS A 183 -3.04 3.68 10.65
CA LYS A 183 -1.79 3.06 10.24
C LYS A 183 -1.27 3.65 8.93
N GLU A 184 0.03 3.91 8.92
CA GLU A 184 0.80 4.22 7.72
C GLU A 184 1.74 3.07 7.40
N VAL A 185 1.97 2.86 6.10
CA VAL A 185 2.89 1.85 5.62
C VAL A 185 3.92 2.45 4.69
N THR A 186 5.16 2.03 4.87
CA THR A 186 6.25 2.33 3.95
C THR A 186 6.66 1.04 3.26
N VAL A 187 6.37 0.94 1.96
CA VAL A 187 6.74 -0.20 1.12
C VAL A 187 8.05 0.13 0.43
N ARG A 188 9.10 -0.64 0.73
CA ARG A 188 10.41 -0.52 0.09
C ARG A 188 10.69 -1.74 -0.77
N ASN A 189 10.91 -1.51 -2.06
CA ASN A 189 11.43 -2.51 -2.98
C ASN A 189 12.94 -2.60 -2.81
N LEU A 190 13.44 -3.74 -2.33
CA LEU A 190 14.85 -3.97 -2.04
C LEU A 190 15.68 -4.23 -3.30
N ASP A 191 15.04 -4.56 -4.43
CA ASP A 191 15.72 -4.83 -5.69
C ASP A 191 15.89 -3.55 -6.53
N SER A 192 14.88 -2.68 -6.56
CA SER A 192 14.93 -1.40 -7.28
C SER A 192 15.35 -0.21 -6.42
N GLY A 193 15.35 -0.36 -5.09
CA GLY A 193 15.63 0.71 -4.13
C GLY A 193 14.50 1.74 -3.99
N LYS A 194 13.42 1.61 -4.77
CA LYS A 194 12.27 2.53 -4.75
C LYS A 194 11.39 2.29 -3.53
N GLN A 195 10.70 3.34 -3.10
CA GLN A 195 9.73 3.26 -2.01
C GLN A 195 8.50 4.13 -2.25
N ILE A 196 7.41 3.73 -1.61
CA ILE A 196 6.17 4.49 -1.52
C ILE A 196 5.60 4.35 -0.11
N GLU A 197 4.97 5.42 0.35
CA GLU A 197 4.34 5.50 1.65
C GLU A 197 2.86 5.83 1.47
N PHE A 198 1.99 5.23 2.29
CA PHE A 198 0.56 5.51 2.28
C PHE A 198 -0.13 5.11 3.58
N SER A 199 -1.24 5.78 3.90
CA SER A 199 -2.16 5.33 4.94
C SER A 199 -2.89 4.06 4.50
N LEU A 200 -3.10 3.10 5.42
CA LEU A 200 -3.95 1.93 5.18
C LEU A 200 -5.44 2.28 4.98
N LEU A 201 -5.82 3.55 5.06
CA LEU A 201 -7.12 4.04 4.60
C LEU A 201 -7.22 4.10 3.06
N VAL A 202 -6.12 4.48 2.39
CA VAL A 202 -6.10 4.69 0.93
C VAL A 202 -6.52 3.46 0.13
N PRO A 203 -6.06 2.22 0.45
CA PRO A 203 -6.51 1.01 -0.25
C PRO A 203 -8.04 0.86 -0.28
N PHE A 204 -8.74 1.21 0.80
CA PHE A 204 -10.20 1.13 0.86
C PHE A 204 -10.87 2.15 -0.06
N MET A 205 -10.32 3.37 -0.14
CA MET A 205 -10.82 4.45 -1.00
C MET A 205 -10.55 4.16 -2.48
N VAL A 206 -9.38 3.61 -2.80
CA VAL A 206 -9.03 3.16 -4.15
C VAL A 206 -9.95 2.03 -4.57
N GLU A 207 -10.11 1.01 -3.73
CA GLU A 207 -10.96 -0.15 -4.02
C GLU A 207 -12.40 0.27 -4.29
N ARG A 208 -12.97 1.12 -3.44
CA ARG A 208 -14.39 1.49 -3.50
C ARG A 208 -14.68 2.54 -4.56
N TYR A 209 -13.81 3.53 -4.71
CA TYR A 209 -14.12 4.74 -5.47
C TYR A 209 -13.12 5.06 -6.58
N GLY A 210 -11.96 4.42 -6.62
CA GLY A 210 -10.87 4.83 -7.52
C GLY A 210 -10.23 6.15 -7.11
N PHE A 211 -10.27 6.49 -5.81
CA PHE A 211 -9.73 7.74 -5.30
C PHE A 211 -8.39 7.52 -4.57
N TYR A 212 -7.34 8.16 -5.09
CA TYR A 212 -5.96 8.07 -4.60
C TYR A 212 -5.52 9.31 -3.80
N GLU A 213 -6.49 10.11 -3.40
CA GLU A 213 -6.33 11.47 -2.87
C GLU A 213 -5.84 12.51 -3.88
N GLY A 214 -6.09 13.79 -3.60
CA GLY A 214 -5.79 14.91 -4.48
C GLY A 214 -4.30 15.19 -4.65
N LYS A 215 -3.88 15.81 -5.76
CA LYS A 215 -2.46 16.12 -6.03
C LYS A 215 -1.90 17.16 -5.08
N GLY A 216 -2.76 17.94 -4.42
CA GLY A 216 -2.38 18.94 -3.43
C GLY A 216 -2.25 18.43 -1.99
N THR A 217 -2.48 17.14 -1.72
CA THR A 217 -2.24 16.55 -0.38
C THR A 217 -0.88 15.83 -0.32
N PRO A 218 -0.17 15.89 0.83
CA PRO A 218 1.06 15.14 1.02
C PRO A 218 0.85 13.62 1.08
N TYR A 219 -0.40 13.16 1.24
CA TYR A 219 -0.73 11.75 1.44
C TYR A 219 -1.15 11.01 0.14
N ARG A 220 -1.16 11.71 -1.00
CA ARG A 220 -1.52 11.13 -2.30
C ARG A 220 -0.64 9.94 -2.68
N VAL A 221 -1.30 8.90 -3.17
CA VAL A 221 -0.66 7.71 -3.73
C VAL A 221 -0.76 7.73 -5.25
N ASP A 222 0.26 8.23 -5.93
CA ASP A 222 0.27 8.19 -7.40
C ASP A 222 0.24 6.73 -7.91
N PRO A 223 -0.76 6.34 -8.73
CA PRO A 223 -0.93 4.94 -9.14
C PRO A 223 0.20 4.43 -10.02
N ALA A 224 0.78 5.26 -10.89
CA ALA A 224 1.89 4.85 -11.73
C ALA A 224 3.15 4.64 -10.88
N ARG A 225 3.42 5.56 -9.95
CA ARG A 225 4.53 5.41 -8.99
C ARG A 225 4.39 4.15 -8.13
N LEU A 226 3.18 3.86 -7.65
CA LEU A 226 2.91 2.64 -6.89
C LEU A 226 3.30 1.41 -7.71
N LEU A 227 2.78 1.28 -8.93
CA LEU A 227 3.05 0.12 -9.78
C LEU A 227 4.52 0.03 -10.19
N GLU A 228 5.20 1.16 -10.34
CA GLU A 228 6.65 1.21 -10.58
C GLU A 228 7.44 0.70 -9.37
N VAL A 229 7.07 1.08 -8.14
CA VAL A 229 7.67 0.53 -6.91
C VAL A 229 7.42 -0.96 -6.80
N LEU A 230 6.25 -1.43 -7.22
CA LEU A 230 5.94 -2.86 -7.26
C LEU A 230 6.59 -3.60 -8.43
N GLY A 231 7.29 -2.92 -9.34
CA GLY A 231 7.83 -3.49 -10.58
C GLY A 231 6.78 -4.16 -11.46
N LEU A 232 5.54 -3.69 -11.37
CA LEU A 232 4.42 -4.14 -12.21
C LEU A 232 4.34 -3.35 -13.53
N ILE A 233 5.07 -2.23 -13.63
CA ILE A 233 5.30 -1.49 -14.87
C ILE A 233 6.79 -1.13 -15.02
N GLY A 234 7.38 -1.49 -16.18
CA GLY A 234 8.81 -1.30 -16.56
C GLY A 234 9.73 -2.49 -16.20
N LYS A 235 10.72 -2.95 -16.99
CA LYS A 235 11.21 -2.65 -18.36
C LYS A 235 10.62 -3.66 -19.37
N GLY A 236 10.15 -3.19 -20.52
CA GLY A 236 9.80 -4.04 -21.68
C GLY A 236 8.37 -4.59 -21.78
N SER A 237 7.52 -4.44 -20.75
CA SER A 237 6.13 -4.91 -20.81
C SER A 237 5.17 -3.81 -21.29
N MET A 238 5.28 -3.46 -22.58
CA MET A 238 4.10 -3.21 -23.40
C MET A 238 3.70 -4.51 -24.13
N ALA A 239 3.89 -5.66 -23.47
CA ALA A 239 3.41 -6.93 -23.97
C ALA A 239 1.90 -7.01 -23.72
N GLU A 240 1.17 -6.75 -24.81
CA GLU A 240 -0.09 -7.37 -25.26
C GLU A 240 -1.21 -7.59 -24.21
N PRO A 241 -2.47 -7.20 -24.50
CA PRO A 241 -3.59 -7.45 -23.61
C PRO A 241 -3.65 -8.92 -23.22
N ARG A 242 -3.57 -9.22 -21.91
CA ARG A 242 -3.86 -10.55 -21.40
C ARG A 242 -5.28 -10.91 -21.81
N GLN A 243 -5.40 -11.75 -22.83
CA GLN A 243 -6.64 -12.33 -23.28
C GLN A 243 -7.26 -13.07 -22.09
N PRO A 244 -8.52 -12.78 -21.71
CA PRO A 244 -9.16 -13.52 -20.62
C PRO A 244 -9.18 -15.02 -20.97
N PRO A 245 -9.06 -15.91 -19.97
CA PRO A 245 -9.15 -17.34 -20.21
C PRO A 245 -10.43 -17.64 -20.98
N ALA A 246 -10.29 -18.33 -22.11
CA ALA A 246 -11.42 -18.73 -22.94
C ALA A 246 -12.44 -19.45 -22.06
N ALA A 247 -13.69 -18.97 -22.09
CA ALA A 247 -14.79 -19.65 -21.44
C ALA A 247 -14.85 -21.09 -21.97
N GLU A 248 -14.68 -22.08 -21.08
CA GLU A 248 -14.89 -23.48 -21.42
C GLU A 248 -16.32 -23.61 -21.98
N ALA A 249 -16.40 -24.06 -23.23
CA ALA A 249 -17.68 -24.35 -23.86
C ALA A 249 -18.41 -25.45 -23.08
N PRO A 250 -19.74 -25.36 -22.90
CA PRO A 250 -20.50 -26.38 -22.18
C PRO A 250 -20.39 -27.71 -22.92
N GLN A 251 -19.93 -28.75 -22.19
CA GLN A 251 -19.97 -30.13 -22.64
C GLN A 251 -21.40 -30.50 -23.04
N ARG A 252 -21.59 -30.83 -24.32
CA ARG A 252 -22.86 -31.33 -24.82
C ARG A 252 -23.19 -32.65 -24.13
N ALA A 253 -24.28 -32.67 -23.36
CA ALA A 253 -24.87 -33.88 -22.85
C ALA A 253 -25.26 -34.79 -24.02
N ASN A 254 -24.64 -35.97 -24.08
CA ASN A 254 -25.05 -37.05 -24.98
C ASN A 254 -26.39 -37.60 -24.48
N ILE A 255 -27.48 -37.17 -25.09
CA ILE A 255 -28.76 -37.88 -25.03
C ILE A 255 -28.78 -38.82 -26.24
N ARG A 256 -28.72 -40.12 -25.98
CA ARG A 256 -29.03 -41.16 -26.98
C ARG A 256 -30.51 -41.53 -26.86
N PRO A 257 -31.16 -41.89 -27.99
CA PRO A 257 -32.60 -42.13 -28.09
C PRO A 257 -33.08 -43.34 -27.28
#